data_AF-A0A2A7UXF4-F1
#
_entry.id   AF-A0A2A7UXF4-F1
#
_cell.length_a   1.000
_cell.length_b   1.000
_cell.length_c   1.000
_cell.angle_alpha   90.00
_cell.angle_beta   90.00
_cell.angle_gamma   90.00
#
_symmetry.space_group_name_H-M   'P 1'
#
loop_
_entity.id
_entity.type
_entity.pdbx_description
1 polymer ?
#
loop_
_entity_poly.entity_id
_entity_poly.type
_entity_poly.pdbx_seq_one_letter_code
_entity_poly.pdbx_strand_id
1 'polypeptide(L)'
;MHTLLRTLLPVMAAAALAGAGSAHGRTLAEIRNTGELRVCVAGSSADFYRTNAQEFARYLGVPARVENLPSWDAQFVNAQGVVQRDARYEAAPLASGRCDLYPNDLHITPWREQKMVLVPYFSTRNVVVARPDARTILRSPDDLAGRTAAVQAGTAYEGWLRSYNATNKNTPITIHPLPTAQAMQAVAQRRADFTVIAAESAFKWVRDDLDNLDLLFPVGELTQVGWGISPNTPDLEQTLSAFFSQSRRVGSGLDISWRNKYGVSLMEYQMYSASFDTDHQWRDLLVTWGIPAGSALAGLLLAMAFWARRLHREVARHRLTVQALRESQQQMHDEAARGQAVSDLLRGLQLVDSLEAFGQVTLRELARHLPLGQSLIAVVDGSDQRLQALAHYAGTAATPSQALADFPMTTGLMARCASTAEPVLVEAPGPQYLRIRSGLGHCTPASLLLVPIRHAGQVVAVIEMASTQPLTPAHRELLAALEPIVATGIHRLQKETASAPPHTDSHREACC
;
A
#
# COMPACT_ATOMS: atom_id res chain seq x y z
N MET A 1 77.40 47.45 -73.68
CA MET A 1 76.35 47.46 -74.72
C MET A 1 75.46 46.27 -74.47
N HIS A 2 74.34 46.47 -73.76
CA HIS A 2 72.98 46.58 -74.33
C HIS A 2 72.50 45.19 -74.79
N THR A 3 71.39 44.63 -74.31
CA THR A 3 70.04 45.20 -74.10
C THR A 3 69.26 44.12 -73.28
N LEU A 4 68.71 44.44 -72.10
CA LEU A 4 67.25 44.55 -71.79
C LEU A 4 66.40 43.36 -72.29
N LEU A 5 65.36 42.81 -71.65
CA LEU A 5 64.55 42.99 -70.43
C LEU A 5 63.23 42.22 -70.78
N ARG A 6 62.44 41.78 -69.77
CA ARG A 6 61.01 41.34 -69.87
C ARG A 6 60.82 39.87 -70.33
N THR A 7 59.96 39.02 -69.74
CA THR A 7 58.76 39.21 -68.90
C THR A 7 58.23 37.84 -68.42
N LEU A 8 57.61 37.82 -67.23
CA LEU A 8 56.43 37.02 -66.81
C LEU A 8 56.53 35.48 -66.61
N LEU A 9 56.30 35.06 -65.35
CA LEU A 9 55.79 33.75 -64.85
C LEU A 9 54.41 33.36 -65.47
N PRO A 10 53.82 32.14 -65.29
CA PRO A 10 54.07 31.08 -64.28
C PRO A 10 53.97 29.60 -64.79
N VAL A 11 53.90 28.64 -63.86
CA VAL A 11 53.37 27.26 -63.94
C VAL A 11 54.42 26.13 -64.08
N MET A 12 54.88 25.62 -62.94
CA MET A 12 54.72 24.20 -62.59
C MET A 12 55.00 23.98 -61.10
N ALA A 13 53.91 23.77 -60.35
CA ALA A 13 53.91 23.18 -59.03
C ALA A 13 53.68 21.67 -59.18
N ALA A 14 54.54 20.86 -58.54
CA ALA A 14 54.30 19.50 -58.03
C ALA A 14 55.69 18.91 -57.68
N ALA A 15 55.97 18.32 -56.53
CA ALA A 15 55.23 18.11 -55.31
C ALA A 15 56.29 17.77 -54.24
N ALA A 16 56.36 18.55 -53.16
CA ALA A 16 57.12 18.22 -51.97
C ALA A 16 56.45 18.91 -50.77
N LEU A 17 55.23 18.50 -50.47
CA LEU A 17 54.56 18.76 -49.20
C LEU A 17 54.44 17.42 -48.47
N ALA A 18 55.56 17.01 -47.86
CA ALA A 18 55.54 16.02 -46.79
C ALA A 18 54.77 16.61 -45.60
N GLY A 19 53.90 15.80 -45.03
CA GLY A 19 52.80 16.24 -44.16
C GLY A 19 53.23 17.13 -43.01
N ALA A 20 52.76 18.37 -43.03
CA ALA A 20 52.47 19.12 -41.83
C ALA A 20 51.25 18.45 -41.18
N GLY A 21 51.51 17.41 -40.38
CA GLY A 21 50.49 16.78 -39.55
C GLY A 21 49.85 17.85 -38.67
N SER A 22 48.53 17.97 -38.75
CA SER A 22 47.76 18.90 -37.94
C SER A 22 48.07 18.65 -36.46
N ALA A 23 48.33 19.71 -35.69
CA ALA A 23 48.64 19.66 -34.27
C ALA A 23 47.41 19.25 -33.44
N HIS A 24 47.04 17.97 -33.53
CA HIS A 24 45.98 17.33 -32.77
C HIS A 24 46.46 15.94 -32.34
N GLY A 25 45.95 15.44 -31.21
CA GLY A 25 46.23 14.08 -30.75
C GLY A 25 45.83 13.02 -31.78
N ARG A 26 46.56 11.90 -31.82
CA ARG A 26 46.35 10.84 -32.81
C ARG A 26 45.14 9.98 -32.45
N THR A 27 44.25 9.78 -33.42
CA THR A 27 43.10 8.86 -33.33
C THR A 27 43.55 7.41 -33.24
N LEU A 28 42.64 6.50 -32.85
CA LEU A 28 42.95 5.06 -32.79
C LEU A 28 43.30 4.51 -34.18
N ALA A 29 42.67 5.01 -35.24
CA ALA A 29 42.99 4.65 -36.61
C ALA A 29 44.42 5.03 -36.97
N GLU A 30 44.88 6.22 -36.60
CA GLU A 30 46.27 6.67 -36.84
C GLU A 30 47.28 5.86 -36.02
N ILE A 31 46.96 5.52 -34.76
CA ILE A 31 47.81 4.65 -33.93
C ILE A 31 47.98 3.28 -34.62
N ARG A 32 46.90 2.68 -35.11
CA ARG A 32 46.95 1.42 -35.86
C ARG A 32 47.72 1.53 -37.18
N ASN A 33 47.50 2.62 -37.93
CA ASN A 33 48.17 2.85 -39.20
C ASN A 33 49.68 3.10 -39.05
N THR A 34 50.08 3.80 -37.99
CA THR A 34 51.51 4.03 -37.68
C THR A 34 52.18 2.82 -37.04
N GLY A 35 51.40 1.86 -36.53
CA GLY A 35 51.91 0.64 -35.92
C GLY A 35 52.64 0.86 -34.60
N GLU A 36 52.38 1.97 -33.89
CA GLU A 36 52.98 2.24 -32.57
C GLU A 36 52.04 3.05 -31.66
N LEU A 37 51.94 2.63 -30.39
CA LEU A 37 51.35 3.44 -29.32
C LEU A 37 52.45 4.25 -28.63
N ARG A 38 52.35 5.58 -28.64
CA ARG A 38 53.28 6.49 -27.97
C ARG A 38 52.82 6.73 -26.54
N VAL A 39 53.62 6.30 -25.60
CA VAL A 39 53.30 6.34 -24.17
C VAL A 39 54.28 7.25 -23.47
N CYS A 40 53.77 8.15 -22.63
CA CYS A 40 54.62 9.03 -21.84
C CYS A 40 54.42 8.78 -20.36
N VAL A 41 55.49 8.36 -19.69
CA VAL A 41 55.48 8.01 -18.26
C VAL A 41 56.25 9.05 -17.46
N ALA A 42 55.83 9.29 -16.22
CA ALA A 42 56.47 10.26 -15.34
C ALA A 42 56.51 9.80 -13.88
N GLY A 43 57.48 10.32 -13.12
CA GLY A 43 57.59 10.07 -11.68
C GLY A 43 58.26 8.75 -11.31
N SER A 44 58.36 8.49 -10.00
CA SER A 44 59.10 7.35 -9.43
C SER A 44 58.48 5.98 -9.71
N SER A 45 57.22 5.94 -10.16
CA SER A 45 56.52 4.71 -10.56
C SER A 45 56.50 4.49 -12.08
N ALA A 46 57.35 5.18 -12.85
CA ALA A 46 57.38 5.10 -14.31
C ALA A 46 57.46 3.67 -14.87
N ASP A 47 58.18 2.76 -14.23
CA ASP A 47 58.28 1.36 -14.69
C ASP A 47 56.97 0.57 -14.50
N PHE A 48 56.21 0.87 -13.45
CA PHE A 48 54.88 0.31 -13.26
C PHE A 48 53.92 0.84 -14.34
N TYR A 49 53.95 2.14 -14.61
CA TYR A 49 53.14 2.76 -15.67
C TYR A 49 53.51 2.22 -17.06
N ARG A 50 54.81 2.03 -17.34
CA ARG A 50 55.33 1.40 -18.57
C ARG A 50 54.74 0.01 -18.76
N THR A 51 54.79 -0.82 -17.71
CA THR A 51 54.27 -2.20 -17.76
C THR A 51 52.79 -2.21 -18.08
N ASN A 52 51.99 -1.37 -17.41
CA ASN A 52 50.55 -1.30 -17.67
C ASN A 52 50.23 -0.82 -19.10
N ALA A 53 51.00 0.15 -19.61
CA ALA A 53 50.82 0.65 -20.96
C ALA A 53 51.16 -0.39 -22.04
N GLN A 54 52.15 -1.25 -21.78
CA GLN A 54 52.50 -2.36 -22.67
C GLN A 54 51.37 -3.39 -22.74
N GLU A 55 50.64 -3.61 -21.64
CA GLU A 55 49.43 -4.46 -21.66
C GLU A 55 48.35 -3.87 -22.58
N PHE A 56 48.13 -2.55 -22.53
CA PHE A 56 47.19 -1.88 -23.43
C PHE A 56 47.66 -1.90 -24.89
N ALA A 57 48.95 -1.69 -25.14
CA ALA A 57 49.50 -1.77 -26.48
C ALA A 57 49.33 -3.18 -27.08
N ARG A 58 49.53 -4.23 -26.26
CA ARG A 58 49.25 -5.62 -26.66
C ARG A 58 47.77 -5.84 -26.97
N TYR A 59 46.87 -5.25 -26.18
CA TYR A 59 45.44 -5.28 -26.44
C TYR A 59 45.08 -4.60 -27.79
N LEU A 60 45.77 -3.52 -28.14
CA LEU A 60 45.63 -2.84 -29.43
C LEU A 60 46.28 -3.57 -30.61
N GLY A 61 47.15 -4.56 -30.35
CA GLY A 61 47.93 -5.25 -31.36
C GLY A 61 49.10 -4.44 -31.92
N VAL A 62 49.59 -3.43 -31.18
CA VAL A 62 50.74 -2.59 -31.58
C VAL A 62 51.82 -2.56 -30.50
N PRO A 63 53.10 -2.36 -30.83
CA PRO A 63 54.14 -2.10 -29.84
C PRO A 63 53.95 -0.74 -29.14
N ALA A 64 54.41 -0.65 -27.89
CA ALA A 64 54.48 0.61 -27.15
C ALA A 64 55.86 1.26 -27.32
N ARG A 65 55.91 2.50 -27.79
CA ARG A 65 57.09 3.37 -27.69
C ARG A 65 56.94 4.26 -26.47
N VAL A 66 57.77 4.01 -25.46
CA VAL A 66 57.63 4.65 -24.14
C VAL A 66 58.71 5.71 -23.94
N GLU A 67 58.30 6.93 -23.63
CA GLU A 67 59.17 8.05 -23.30
C GLU A 67 59.05 8.40 -21.80
N ASN A 68 60.19 8.62 -21.14
CA ASN A 68 60.21 9.13 -19.77
C ASN A 68 60.20 10.66 -19.81
N LEU A 69 59.18 11.28 -19.23
CA LEU A 69 59.11 12.72 -19.10
C LEU A 69 60.14 13.23 -18.09
N PRO A 70 60.72 14.42 -18.30
CA PRO A 70 61.79 14.96 -17.45
C PRO A 70 61.33 15.32 -16.04
N SER A 71 60.03 15.53 -15.84
CA SER A 71 59.42 15.80 -14.55
C SER A 71 57.96 15.34 -14.54
N TRP A 72 57.36 15.22 -13.35
CA TRP A 72 55.94 14.91 -13.21
C TRP A 72 55.04 15.97 -13.87
N ASP A 73 55.43 17.25 -13.78
CA ASP A 73 54.62 18.36 -14.29
C ASP A 73 54.70 18.52 -15.81
N ALA A 74 55.69 17.90 -16.48
CA ALA A 74 55.85 17.94 -17.93
C ALA A 74 54.66 17.37 -18.71
N GLN A 75 53.81 16.55 -18.08
CA GLN A 75 52.57 16.03 -18.70
C GLN A 75 51.42 17.05 -18.71
N PHE A 76 51.56 18.20 -18.04
CA PHE A 76 50.53 19.24 -17.94
C PHE A 76 50.94 20.57 -18.56
N VAL A 77 52.12 20.65 -19.20
CA VAL A 77 52.58 21.92 -19.80
C VAL A 77 51.74 22.28 -21.03
N ASN A 78 51.48 23.57 -21.20
CA ASN A 78 50.88 24.12 -22.41
C ASN A 78 51.94 24.22 -23.54
N ALA A 79 51.55 24.76 -24.70
CA ALA A 79 52.44 24.94 -25.84
C ALA A 79 53.66 25.84 -25.55
N GLN A 80 53.61 26.67 -24.50
CA GLN A 80 54.71 27.53 -24.04
C GLN A 80 55.60 26.86 -22.97
N GLY A 81 55.35 25.59 -22.62
CA GLY A 81 56.13 24.86 -21.63
C GLY A 81 55.77 25.19 -20.18
N VAL A 82 54.63 25.85 -19.93
CA VAL A 82 54.20 26.30 -18.59
C VAL A 82 52.94 25.54 -18.16
N VAL A 83 52.83 25.22 -16.87
CA VAL A 83 51.59 24.67 -16.28
C VAL A 83 50.72 25.81 -15.76
N GLN A 84 49.52 25.99 -16.31
CA GLN A 84 48.56 26.97 -15.82
C GLN A 84 47.30 26.25 -15.35
N ARG A 85 47.07 26.15 -14.03
CA ARG A 85 45.97 25.34 -13.49
C ARG A 85 44.59 25.88 -13.83
N ASP A 86 44.44 27.20 -13.89
CA ASP A 86 43.14 27.88 -14.05
C ASP A 86 42.72 28.11 -15.52
N ALA A 87 43.55 27.73 -16.49
CA ALA A 87 43.27 27.87 -17.92
C ALA A 87 42.76 26.56 -18.53
N ARG A 88 42.09 26.57 -19.67
CA ARG A 88 41.81 25.33 -20.43
C ARG A 88 42.74 25.26 -21.65
N TYR A 89 43.45 24.14 -21.82
CA TYR A 89 44.32 23.89 -22.98
C TYR A 89 44.65 22.41 -23.06
N GLU A 90 44.89 21.85 -24.25
CA GLU A 90 45.40 20.48 -24.37
C GLU A 90 46.88 20.41 -23.97
N ALA A 91 47.25 19.42 -23.15
CA ALA A 91 48.64 19.22 -22.76
C ALA A 91 49.54 19.04 -24.00
N ALA A 92 50.62 19.81 -24.11
CA ALA A 92 51.40 19.93 -25.33
C ALA A 92 51.93 18.59 -25.90
N PRO A 93 52.37 17.61 -25.10
CA PRO A 93 52.80 16.33 -25.66
C PRO A 93 51.65 15.50 -26.26
N LEU A 94 50.40 15.66 -25.79
CA LEU A 94 49.22 15.08 -26.44
C LEU A 94 48.85 15.86 -27.71
N ALA A 95 48.77 17.19 -27.61
CA ALA A 95 48.38 18.06 -28.72
C ALA A 95 49.32 17.96 -29.93
N SER A 96 50.61 17.70 -29.69
CA SER A 96 51.61 17.50 -30.75
C SER A 96 51.65 16.07 -31.31
N GLY A 97 50.90 15.13 -30.73
CA GLY A 97 50.99 13.71 -31.05
C GLY A 97 52.31 13.04 -30.64
N ARG A 98 53.11 13.70 -29.79
CA ARG A 98 54.34 13.12 -29.21
C ARG A 98 54.00 11.97 -28.26
N CYS A 99 52.89 12.11 -27.54
CA CYS A 99 52.29 11.11 -26.67
C CYS A 99 50.84 10.88 -27.10
N ASP A 100 50.38 9.63 -27.09
CA ASP A 100 48.95 9.31 -27.22
C ASP A 100 48.33 9.05 -25.84
N LEU A 101 49.14 8.53 -24.91
CA LEU A 101 48.69 8.01 -23.63
C LEU A 101 49.61 8.40 -22.47
N TYR A 102 48.99 8.85 -21.38
CA TYR A 102 49.57 8.99 -20.05
C TYR A 102 49.00 7.94 -19.10
N PRO A 103 49.67 6.79 -18.91
CA PRO A 103 49.24 5.73 -18.00
C PRO A 103 49.68 6.00 -16.55
N ASN A 104 49.95 7.27 -16.22
CA ASN A 104 50.40 7.71 -14.91
C ASN A 104 49.22 7.71 -13.93
N ASP A 105 49.45 7.55 -12.63
CA ASP A 105 48.39 7.59 -11.60
C ASP A 105 47.84 9.02 -11.42
N LEU A 106 47.06 9.47 -12.41
CA LEU A 106 46.46 10.79 -12.45
C LEU A 106 45.12 10.76 -11.72
N HIS A 107 45.10 11.29 -10.50
CA HIS A 107 43.85 11.62 -9.83
C HIS A 107 43.01 12.53 -10.75
N ILE A 108 41.76 12.17 -10.95
CA ILE A 108 40.78 12.93 -11.72
C ILE A 108 40.38 14.14 -10.88
N THR A 109 40.78 15.32 -11.34
CA THR A 109 40.53 16.59 -10.66
C THR A 109 40.10 17.63 -11.71
N PRO A 110 39.27 18.62 -11.34
CA PRO A 110 38.72 19.57 -12.31
C PRO A 110 39.79 20.27 -13.18
N TRP A 111 40.92 20.67 -12.59
CA TRP A 111 41.97 21.38 -13.34
C TRP A 111 42.74 20.47 -14.32
N ARG A 112 42.81 19.15 -14.07
CA ARG A 112 43.44 18.18 -14.97
C ARG A 112 42.54 17.78 -16.12
N GLU A 113 41.23 17.69 -15.87
CA GLU A 113 40.23 17.45 -16.92
C GLU A 113 40.16 18.60 -17.93
N GLN A 114 40.57 19.81 -17.53
CA GLN A 114 40.77 20.92 -18.45
C GLN A 114 41.97 20.73 -19.39
N LYS A 115 42.83 19.71 -19.18
CA LYS A 115 44.07 19.46 -19.93
C LYS A 115 44.03 18.28 -20.89
N MET A 116 43.23 17.28 -20.53
CA MET A 116 43.19 15.97 -21.16
C MET A 116 41.91 15.28 -20.73
N VAL A 117 41.50 14.26 -21.47
CA VAL A 117 40.48 13.32 -21.00
C VAL A 117 41.17 12.32 -20.06
N LEU A 118 40.57 12.08 -18.90
CA LEU A 118 41.06 11.10 -17.93
C LEU A 118 40.10 9.92 -17.89
N VAL A 119 40.54 8.78 -18.42
CA VAL A 119 39.72 7.57 -18.48
C VAL A 119 39.84 6.82 -17.14
N PRO A 120 38.75 6.66 -16.36
CA PRO A 120 38.82 6.06 -15.02
C PRO A 120 39.32 4.60 -15.04
N TYR A 121 40.31 4.31 -14.20
CA TYR A 121 40.93 3.00 -14.06
C TYR A 121 40.57 2.34 -12.72
N PHE A 122 40.82 3.02 -11.60
CA PHE A 122 40.47 2.56 -10.25
C PHE A 122 40.13 3.74 -9.34
N SER A 123 39.47 3.44 -8.22
CA SER A 123 39.20 4.42 -7.17
C SER A 123 40.19 4.25 -6.03
N THR A 124 40.63 5.36 -5.46
CA THR A 124 41.44 5.37 -4.24
C THR A 124 40.91 6.36 -3.23
N ARG A 125 41.22 6.10 -1.97
CA ARG A 125 40.93 6.96 -0.84
C ARG A 125 42.12 6.89 0.10
N ASN A 126 42.41 7.99 0.77
CA ASN A 126 43.43 7.96 1.80
C ASN A 126 42.94 7.13 2.99
N VAL A 127 43.86 6.48 3.68
CA VAL A 127 43.59 5.66 4.87
C VAL A 127 44.57 6.04 5.97
N VAL A 128 44.12 5.88 7.20
CA VAL A 128 44.98 5.96 8.38
C VAL A 128 45.65 4.61 8.60
N VAL A 129 46.98 4.62 8.63
CA VAL A 129 47.79 3.47 9.05
C VAL A 129 48.39 3.80 10.41
N ALA A 130 48.18 2.91 11.37
CA ALA A 130 48.66 3.03 12.73
C ALA A 130 49.12 1.65 13.23
N ARG A 131 49.48 1.54 14.50
CA ARG A 131 49.76 0.22 15.10
C ARG A 131 48.45 -0.54 15.39
N PRO A 132 48.48 -1.90 15.42
CA PRO A 132 47.30 -2.70 15.73
C PRO A 132 46.65 -2.33 17.08
N ASP A 133 47.47 -2.02 18.10
CA ASP A 133 46.99 -1.62 19.44
C ASP A 133 46.25 -0.27 19.45
N ALA A 134 46.44 0.56 18.42
CA ALA A 134 45.74 1.84 18.29
C ALA A 134 44.29 1.69 17.82
N ARG A 135 43.88 0.55 17.24
CA ARG A 135 42.54 0.33 16.67
C ARG A 135 41.41 0.53 17.69
N THR A 136 41.65 0.25 18.97
CA THR A 136 40.63 0.46 20.02
C THR A 136 40.44 1.92 20.39
N ILE A 137 41.43 2.77 20.08
CA ILE A 137 41.52 4.19 20.45
C ILE A 137 41.22 5.09 19.26
N LEU A 138 41.79 4.79 18.09
CA LEU A 138 41.62 5.53 16.84
C LEU A 138 40.53 4.83 16.00
N ARG A 139 39.29 5.31 16.10
CA ARG A 139 38.14 4.72 15.39
C ARG A 139 37.58 5.62 14.31
N SER A 140 37.85 6.91 14.40
CA SER A 140 37.29 7.94 13.55
C SER A 140 38.29 9.08 13.35
N PRO A 141 38.09 9.94 12.32
CA PRO A 141 38.95 11.10 12.11
C PRO A 141 39.07 12.02 13.33
N ASP A 142 38.04 12.11 14.18
CA ASP A 142 38.05 12.97 15.37
C ASP A 142 39.05 12.48 16.44
N ASP A 143 39.29 11.16 16.52
CA ASP A 143 40.23 10.55 17.47
C ASP A 143 41.71 10.87 17.14
N LEU A 144 41.97 11.44 15.96
CA LEU A 144 43.31 11.89 15.55
C LEU A 144 43.71 13.22 16.20
N ALA A 145 42.77 13.96 16.78
CA ALA A 145 43.03 15.26 17.40
C ALA A 145 44.15 15.16 18.46
N GLY A 146 45.13 16.07 18.38
CA GLY A 146 46.27 16.14 19.30
C GLY A 146 47.31 15.03 19.15
N ARG A 147 47.15 14.11 18.19
CA ARG A 147 48.08 13.01 17.93
C ARG A 147 49.22 13.44 17.00
N THR A 148 50.22 12.58 16.88
CA THR A 148 51.40 12.80 16.03
C THR A 148 51.28 12.02 14.73
N ALA A 149 51.18 12.71 13.60
CA ALA A 149 51.19 12.11 12.27
C ALA A 149 52.57 12.22 11.61
N ALA A 150 53.10 11.12 11.07
CA ALA A 150 54.24 11.18 10.15
C ALA A 150 53.73 11.11 8.70
N VAL A 151 54.19 11.98 7.80
CA VAL A 151 53.70 12.00 6.41
C VAL A 151 54.72 12.62 5.46
N GLN A 152 54.69 12.25 4.18
CA GLN A 152 55.57 12.86 3.18
C GLN A 152 55.11 14.28 2.82
N ALA A 153 56.03 15.24 2.92
CA ALA A 153 55.78 16.63 2.56
C ALA A 153 55.42 16.79 1.07
N GLY A 154 54.54 17.75 0.77
CA GLY A 154 54.08 18.05 -0.58
C GLY A 154 53.11 17.05 -1.19
N THR A 155 52.62 16.07 -0.40
CA THR A 155 51.65 15.08 -0.85
C THR A 155 50.21 15.48 -0.53
N ALA A 156 49.24 14.85 -1.20
CA ALA A 156 47.82 14.98 -0.85
C ALA A 156 47.53 14.54 0.60
N TYR A 157 48.36 13.67 1.17
CA TYR A 157 48.25 13.19 2.55
C TYR A 157 48.54 14.31 3.55
N GLU A 158 49.62 15.07 3.33
CA GLU A 158 49.93 16.27 4.12
C GLU A 158 48.86 17.34 3.94
N GLY A 159 48.37 17.53 2.70
CA GLY A 159 47.28 18.44 2.40
C GLY A 159 46.03 18.15 3.23
N TRP A 160 45.61 16.88 3.32
CA TRP A 160 44.48 16.47 4.14
C TRP A 160 44.68 16.79 5.63
N LEU A 161 45.87 16.50 6.19
CA LEU A 161 46.18 16.80 7.58
C LEU A 161 46.17 18.31 7.88
N ARG A 162 46.67 19.13 6.95
CA ARG A 162 46.61 20.59 7.06
C ARG A 162 45.18 21.10 7.02
N SER A 163 44.34 20.56 6.13
CA SER A 163 42.91 20.88 6.08
C SER A 163 42.19 20.46 7.36
N TYR A 164 42.49 19.28 7.91
CA TYR A 164 41.95 18.84 9.20
C TYR A 164 42.30 19.82 10.33
N ASN A 165 43.57 20.22 10.43
CA ASN A 165 44.03 21.18 11.45
C ASN A 165 43.42 22.57 11.29
N ALA A 166 43.12 23.00 10.05
CA ALA A 166 42.46 24.29 9.80
C ALA A 166 41.05 24.32 10.42
N THR A 167 40.35 23.19 10.44
CA THR A 167 39.04 23.01 11.06
C THR A 167 39.15 22.77 12.57
N ASN A 168 40.13 21.97 13.02
CA ASN A 168 40.29 21.53 14.42
C ASN A 168 41.39 22.30 15.17
N LYS A 169 41.24 23.62 15.28
CA LYS A 169 42.28 24.51 15.82
C LYS A 169 42.62 24.31 17.30
N ASN A 170 41.69 23.81 18.10
CA ASN A 170 41.87 23.67 19.55
C ASN A 170 42.76 22.49 19.93
N THR A 171 42.89 21.49 19.04
CA THR A 171 43.64 20.25 19.33
C THR A 171 44.23 19.71 18.02
N PRO A 172 45.14 20.46 17.37
CA PRO A 172 45.64 20.11 16.06
C PRO A 172 46.51 18.85 16.11
N ILE A 173 46.53 18.10 15.01
CA ILE A 173 47.48 17.01 14.77
C ILE A 173 48.89 17.62 14.63
N THR A 174 49.87 17.02 15.31
CA THR A 174 51.28 17.38 15.12
C THR A 174 51.81 16.66 13.88
N ILE A 175 52.14 17.41 12.83
CA ILE A 175 52.57 16.86 11.53
C ILE A 175 54.11 16.81 11.46
N HIS A 176 54.67 15.60 11.33
CA HIS A 176 56.09 15.35 11.12
C HIS A 176 56.37 14.98 9.67
N PRO A 177 56.99 15.87 8.88
CA PRO A 177 57.31 15.58 7.49
C PRO A 177 58.43 14.54 7.39
N LEU A 178 58.12 13.35 6.88
CA LEU A 178 59.07 12.25 6.65
C LEU A 178 58.77 11.57 5.30
N PRO A 179 59.78 11.14 4.53
CA PRO A 179 59.56 10.29 3.36
C PRO A 179 58.67 9.08 3.68
N THR A 180 57.82 8.63 2.76
CA THR A 180 56.79 7.61 3.03
C THR A 180 57.32 6.36 3.77
N ALA A 181 58.46 5.83 3.35
CA ALA A 181 59.08 4.67 4.01
C ALA A 181 59.50 4.96 5.46
N GLN A 182 60.05 6.15 5.73
CA GLN A 182 60.44 6.58 7.07
C GLN A 182 59.23 6.91 7.95
N ALA A 183 58.15 7.43 7.35
CA ALA A 183 56.88 7.66 8.05
C ALA A 183 56.28 6.33 8.55
N MET A 184 56.25 5.30 7.71
CA MET A 184 55.82 3.95 8.11
C MET A 184 56.67 3.39 9.25
N GLN A 185 58.00 3.49 9.14
CA GLN A 185 58.91 3.08 10.21
C GLN A 185 58.70 3.87 11.51
N ALA A 186 58.42 5.17 11.42
CA ALA A 186 58.14 5.99 12.59
C ALA A 186 56.87 5.54 13.32
N VAL A 187 55.82 5.14 12.60
CA VAL A 187 54.59 4.59 13.18
C VAL A 187 54.86 3.24 13.86
N ALA A 188 55.54 2.33 13.15
CA ALA A 188 55.91 1.01 13.67
C ALA A 188 56.77 1.12 14.95
N GLN A 189 57.71 2.08 14.98
CA GLN A 189 58.63 2.30 16.11
C GLN A 189 58.08 3.24 17.19
N ARG A 190 56.77 3.56 17.19
CA ARG A 190 56.12 4.44 18.19
C ARG A 190 56.67 5.87 18.24
N ARG A 191 57.34 6.34 17.18
CA ARG A 191 57.78 7.74 17.03
C ARG A 191 56.69 8.63 16.44
N ALA A 192 55.69 8.04 15.79
CA ALA A 192 54.45 8.67 15.39
C ALA A 192 53.27 7.79 15.81
N ASP A 193 52.10 8.39 16.00
CA ASP A 193 50.87 7.67 16.32
C ASP A 193 50.28 7.02 15.08
N PHE A 194 50.32 7.73 13.95
CA PHE A 194 49.78 7.26 12.67
C PHE A 194 50.44 7.94 11.46
N THR A 195 50.14 7.43 10.27
CA THR A 195 50.43 8.05 8.97
C THR A 195 49.17 8.03 8.12
N VAL A 196 49.13 8.90 7.11
CA VAL A 196 48.08 8.91 6.08
C VAL A 196 48.71 8.54 4.74
N ILE A 197 48.09 7.61 4.02
CA ILE A 197 48.56 7.14 2.70
C ILE A 197 47.36 6.70 1.86
N ALA A 198 47.50 6.65 0.53
CA ALA A 198 46.50 6.06 -0.34
C ALA A 198 46.34 4.54 -0.11
N ALA A 199 45.10 4.06 -0.18
CA ALA A 199 44.73 2.70 0.22
C ALA A 199 45.48 1.61 -0.55
N GLU A 200 45.65 1.74 -1.86
CA GLU A 200 46.36 0.74 -2.68
C GLU A 200 47.82 0.59 -2.28
N SER A 201 48.44 1.70 -1.88
CA SER A 201 49.83 1.73 -1.42
C SER A 201 49.99 1.16 -0.01
N ALA A 202 48.98 1.30 0.86
CA ALA A 202 49.03 0.86 2.26
C ALA A 202 49.17 -0.67 2.42
N PHE A 203 48.51 -1.44 1.54
CA PHE A 203 48.44 -2.90 1.65
C PHE A 203 49.81 -3.57 1.73
N LYS A 204 50.75 -3.12 0.88
CA LYS A 204 52.10 -3.67 0.86
C LYS A 204 52.80 -3.44 2.19
N TRP A 205 52.76 -2.22 2.73
CA TRP A 205 53.42 -1.88 3.99
C TRP A 205 52.85 -2.67 5.17
N VAL A 206 51.53 -2.76 5.28
CA VAL A 206 50.86 -3.49 6.37
C VAL A 206 51.13 -4.99 6.29
N ARG A 207 51.12 -5.58 5.09
CA ARG A 207 51.42 -7.01 4.91
C ARG A 207 52.89 -7.36 5.19
N ASP A 208 53.80 -6.43 4.90
CA ASP A 208 55.23 -6.62 5.14
C ASP A 208 55.58 -6.47 6.65
N ASP A 209 54.71 -5.88 7.48
CA ASP A 209 54.90 -5.66 8.93
C ASP A 209 53.58 -5.72 9.74
N LEU A 210 52.95 -6.90 9.76
CA LEU A 210 51.64 -7.11 10.41
C LEU A 210 51.67 -6.94 11.94
N ASP A 211 52.85 -7.09 12.55
CA ASP A 211 53.01 -6.97 14.00
C ASP A 211 52.95 -5.52 14.47
N ASN A 212 53.36 -4.58 13.61
CA ASN A 212 53.51 -3.16 13.98
C ASN A 212 52.64 -2.20 13.15
N LEU A 213 52.07 -2.63 12.03
CA LEU A 213 51.23 -1.79 11.18
C LEU A 213 49.87 -2.43 10.95
N ASP A 214 48.83 -1.60 10.98
CA ASP A 214 47.44 -1.95 10.70
C ASP A 214 46.76 -0.79 9.96
N LEU A 215 45.81 -1.13 9.10
CA LEU A 215 44.99 -0.19 8.36
C LEU A 215 43.68 0.03 9.14
N LEU A 216 43.46 1.25 9.63
CA LEU A 216 42.35 1.54 10.53
C LEU A 216 41.07 1.95 9.80
N PHE A 217 41.02 3.16 9.25
CA PHE A 217 39.82 3.72 8.61
C PHE A 217 40.18 4.70 7.48
N PRO A 218 39.28 4.88 6.49
CA PRO A 218 39.48 5.83 5.40
C PRO A 218 39.34 7.28 5.84
N VAL A 219 40.06 8.18 5.16
CA VAL A 219 40.03 9.63 5.35
C VAL A 219 40.00 10.36 4.01
N GLY A 220 39.36 11.53 3.98
CA GLY A 220 39.18 12.32 2.75
C GLY A 220 38.10 11.75 1.83
N GLU A 221 38.01 12.28 0.62
CA GLU A 221 37.01 11.87 -0.39
C GLU A 221 37.50 10.69 -1.25
N LEU A 222 36.56 9.88 -1.74
CA LEU A 222 36.85 8.88 -2.76
C LEU A 222 37.28 9.60 -4.05
N THR A 223 38.46 9.28 -4.57
CA THR A 223 39.03 9.92 -5.75
C THR A 223 39.25 8.87 -6.84
N GLN A 224 38.80 9.14 -8.06
CA GLN A 224 39.12 8.29 -9.20
C GLN A 224 40.53 8.60 -9.71
N VAL A 225 41.23 7.55 -10.13
CA VAL A 225 42.51 7.63 -10.84
C VAL A 225 42.27 7.15 -12.25
N GLY A 226 42.79 7.88 -13.23
CA GLY A 226 42.60 7.58 -14.64
C GLY A 226 43.86 7.76 -15.48
N TRP A 227 43.79 7.30 -16.72
CA TRP A 227 44.84 7.50 -17.71
C TRP A 227 44.48 8.67 -18.62
N GLY A 228 45.48 9.51 -18.92
CA GLY A 228 45.31 10.71 -19.73
C GLY A 228 45.42 10.44 -21.22
N ILE A 229 44.48 10.95 -22.01
CA ILE A 229 44.48 10.91 -23.48
C ILE A 229 44.07 12.28 -24.05
N SER A 230 44.27 12.46 -25.35
CA SER A 230 43.83 13.69 -26.03
C SER A 230 42.30 13.84 -25.99
N PRO A 231 41.75 15.03 -25.71
CA PRO A 231 40.31 15.28 -25.78
C PRO A 231 39.68 15.03 -27.15
N ASN A 232 40.49 14.98 -28.21
CA ASN A 232 40.03 14.79 -29.58
C ASN A 232 40.02 13.31 -30.02
N THR A 233 40.02 12.36 -29.08
CA THR A 233 40.16 10.91 -29.37
C THR A 233 39.09 10.04 -28.67
N PRO A 234 37.78 10.24 -28.95
CA PRO A 234 36.70 9.51 -28.28
C PRO A 234 36.72 7.99 -28.59
N ASP A 235 37.26 7.60 -29.74
CA ASP A 235 37.49 6.21 -30.13
C ASP A 235 38.53 5.52 -29.25
N LEU A 236 39.62 6.23 -28.92
CA LEU A 236 40.64 5.77 -27.98
C LEU A 236 40.10 5.71 -26.55
N GLU A 237 39.28 6.68 -26.14
CA GLU A 237 38.60 6.70 -24.83
C GLU A 237 37.73 5.45 -24.63
N GLN A 238 36.86 5.15 -25.59
CA GLN A 238 35.98 3.99 -25.54
C GLN A 238 36.78 2.68 -25.54
N THR A 239 37.84 2.61 -26.33
CA THR A 239 38.70 1.44 -26.43
C THR A 239 39.47 1.20 -25.13
N LEU A 240 39.97 2.26 -24.51
CA LEU A 240 40.68 2.18 -23.23
C LEU A 240 39.73 1.78 -22.08
N SER A 241 38.51 2.32 -22.08
CA SER A 241 37.47 1.91 -21.13
C SER A 241 37.11 0.43 -21.26
N ALA A 242 37.00 -0.07 -22.49
CA ALA A 242 36.76 -1.49 -22.77
C ALA A 242 37.95 -2.37 -22.35
N PHE A 243 39.18 -1.91 -22.54
CA PHE A 243 40.37 -2.60 -22.06
C PHE A 243 40.37 -2.73 -20.53
N PHE A 244 40.04 -1.65 -19.81
CA PHE A 244 39.95 -1.70 -18.35
C PHE A 244 38.88 -2.68 -17.90
N SER A 245 37.69 -2.65 -18.49
CA SER A 245 36.60 -3.56 -18.11
C SER A 245 36.98 -5.03 -18.36
N GLN A 246 37.59 -5.36 -19.50
CA GLN A 246 38.05 -6.72 -19.79
C GLN A 246 39.22 -7.17 -18.89
N SER A 247 40.02 -6.21 -18.43
CA SER A 247 41.13 -6.46 -17.49
C SER A 247 40.68 -6.65 -16.04
N ARG A 248 39.38 -6.45 -15.72
CA ARG A 248 38.80 -6.71 -14.38
C ARG A 248 38.60 -8.19 -14.13
N ARG A 249 39.70 -8.93 -14.06
CA ARG A 249 39.74 -10.35 -13.67
C ARG A 249 41.09 -10.69 -13.08
N VAL A 250 41.09 -11.64 -12.15
CA VAL A 250 42.32 -12.18 -11.56
C VAL A 250 43.20 -12.77 -12.65
N GLY A 251 44.50 -12.44 -12.62
CA GLY A 251 45.49 -12.92 -13.59
C GLY A 251 45.51 -12.16 -14.92
N SER A 252 44.76 -11.07 -15.07
CA SER A 252 44.99 -10.14 -16.18
C SER A 252 46.37 -9.49 -16.08
N GLY A 253 46.90 -8.96 -17.19
CA GLY A 253 48.19 -8.27 -17.16
C GLY A 253 48.23 -7.08 -16.20
N LEU A 254 47.13 -6.31 -16.14
CA LEU A 254 46.98 -5.24 -15.16
C LEU A 254 46.94 -5.78 -13.72
N ASP A 255 46.24 -6.88 -13.46
CA ASP A 255 46.19 -7.51 -12.13
C ASP A 255 47.56 -8.05 -11.70
N ILE A 256 48.34 -8.63 -12.61
CA ILE A 256 49.70 -9.13 -12.33
C ILE A 256 50.64 -7.96 -12.01
N SER A 257 50.64 -6.92 -12.87
CA SER A 257 51.44 -5.71 -12.65
C SER A 257 51.07 -5.03 -11.32
N TRP A 258 49.77 -4.92 -11.04
CA TRP A 258 49.24 -4.39 -9.79
C TRP A 258 49.68 -5.19 -8.57
N ARG A 259 49.56 -6.53 -8.60
CA ARG A 259 50.00 -7.40 -7.51
C ARG A 259 51.50 -7.27 -7.25
N ASN A 260 52.32 -7.15 -8.29
CA ASN A 260 53.77 -6.96 -8.12
C ASN A 260 54.09 -5.62 -7.45
N LYS A 261 53.31 -4.56 -7.73
CA LYS A 261 53.51 -3.22 -7.16
C LYS A 261 52.97 -3.09 -5.73
N TYR A 262 51.73 -3.53 -5.50
CA TYR A 262 50.96 -3.26 -4.29
C TYR A 262 50.77 -4.49 -3.39
N GLY A 263 51.20 -5.67 -3.82
CA GLY A 263 51.15 -6.92 -3.06
C GLY A 263 49.77 -7.60 -3.04
N VAL A 264 48.71 -6.92 -3.46
CA VAL A 264 47.30 -7.41 -3.45
C VAL A 264 46.78 -7.54 -4.88
N SER A 265 45.77 -8.38 -5.14
CA SER A 265 45.09 -8.39 -6.46
C SER A 265 44.35 -7.06 -6.70
N LEU A 266 44.27 -6.61 -7.96
CA LEU A 266 43.45 -5.45 -8.33
C LEU A 266 41.97 -5.71 -8.01
N MET A 267 41.50 -6.95 -8.16
CA MET A 267 40.12 -7.33 -7.85
C MET A 267 39.83 -7.29 -6.35
N GLU A 268 40.74 -7.83 -5.54
CA GLU A 268 40.65 -7.75 -4.08
C GLU A 268 40.63 -6.29 -3.61
N TYR A 269 41.50 -5.45 -4.19
CA TYR A 269 41.52 -4.02 -3.91
C TYR A 269 40.22 -3.31 -4.31
N GLN A 270 39.68 -3.62 -5.49
CA GLN A 270 38.43 -2.99 -5.94
C GLN A 270 37.25 -3.35 -5.02
N MET A 271 37.13 -4.61 -4.60
CA MET A 271 36.12 -5.02 -3.61
C MET A 271 36.29 -4.28 -2.28
N TYR A 272 37.54 -4.16 -1.81
CA TYR A 272 37.86 -3.37 -0.63
C TYR A 272 37.46 -1.89 -0.80
N SER A 273 37.82 -1.26 -1.91
CA SER A 273 37.50 0.15 -2.17
C SER A 273 35.99 0.40 -2.29
N ALA A 274 35.23 -0.56 -2.84
CA ALA A 274 33.78 -0.47 -2.99
C ALA A 274 33.05 -0.49 -1.64
N SER A 275 33.67 -1.06 -0.59
CA SER A 275 33.12 -1.01 0.77
C SER A 275 33.09 0.39 1.37
N PHE A 276 33.84 1.34 0.79
CA PHE A 276 33.88 2.74 1.24
C PHE A 276 32.84 3.64 0.56
N ASP A 277 32.17 3.17 -0.48
CA ASP A 277 31.20 3.94 -1.26
C ASP A 277 29.76 3.66 -0.80
N THR A 278 29.44 4.12 0.40
CA THR A 278 28.10 3.94 0.99
C THR A 278 27.03 4.79 0.30
N ASP A 279 27.37 5.98 -0.22
CA ASP A 279 26.40 6.90 -0.81
C ASP A 279 25.90 6.47 -2.20
N HIS A 280 26.77 5.87 -3.02
CA HIS A 280 26.35 5.36 -4.34
C HIS A 280 25.55 4.05 -4.19
N GLN A 281 25.93 3.18 -3.25
CA GLN A 281 25.19 1.92 -2.98
C GLN A 281 23.75 2.17 -2.54
N TRP A 282 23.49 3.12 -1.63
CA TRP A 282 22.12 3.40 -1.20
C TRP A 282 21.25 3.97 -2.32
N ARG A 283 21.81 4.81 -3.19
CA ARG A 283 21.09 5.36 -4.35
C ARG A 283 20.74 4.28 -5.36
N ASP A 284 21.68 3.41 -5.71
CA ASP A 284 21.43 2.32 -6.66
C ASP A 284 20.47 1.27 -6.08
N LEU A 285 20.56 0.94 -4.79
CA LEU A 285 19.61 0.04 -4.12
C LEU A 285 18.18 0.63 -4.11
N LEU A 286 18.03 1.91 -3.80
CA LEU A 286 16.72 2.59 -3.77
C LEU A 286 16.10 2.69 -5.17
N VAL A 287 16.89 3.03 -6.19
CA VAL A 287 16.40 3.14 -7.57
C VAL A 287 16.08 1.76 -8.15
N THR A 288 16.96 0.77 -7.94
CA THR A 288 16.81 -0.55 -8.55
C THR A 288 15.73 -1.39 -7.87
N TRP A 289 15.57 -1.30 -6.55
CA TRP A 289 14.66 -2.16 -5.78
C TRP A 289 13.54 -1.41 -5.07
N GLY A 290 13.75 -0.15 -4.65
CA GLY A 290 12.74 0.64 -3.94
C GLY A 290 11.54 1.01 -4.80
N ILE A 291 11.76 1.45 -6.04
CA ILE A 291 10.67 1.84 -6.96
C ILE A 291 9.81 0.63 -7.37
N PRO A 292 10.37 -0.51 -7.79
CA PRO A 292 9.56 -1.69 -8.12
C PRO A 292 8.79 -2.25 -6.92
N ALA A 293 9.42 -2.33 -5.74
CA ALA A 293 8.79 -2.83 -4.53
C ALA A 293 7.64 -1.93 -4.06
N GLY A 294 7.85 -0.60 -4.08
CA GLY A 294 6.81 0.38 -3.76
C GLY A 294 5.61 0.30 -4.72
N SER A 295 5.88 0.11 -6.02
CA SER A 295 4.85 -0.05 -7.05
C SER A 295 4.02 -1.31 -6.84
N ALA A 296 4.66 -2.45 -6.54
CA ALA A 296 3.98 -3.71 -6.26
C ALA A 296 3.08 -3.62 -5.02
N LEU A 297 3.56 -2.97 -3.95
CA LEU A 297 2.79 -2.77 -2.72
C LEU A 297 1.57 -1.87 -2.96
N ALA A 298 1.74 -0.78 -3.71
CA ALA A 298 0.62 0.10 -4.07
C ALA A 298 -0.45 -0.63 -4.91
N GLY A 299 -0.03 -1.48 -5.86
CA GLY A 299 -0.94 -2.32 -6.64
C GLY A 299 -1.75 -3.29 -5.77
N LEU A 300 -1.09 -3.95 -4.81
CA LEU A 300 -1.75 -4.84 -3.84
C LEU A 300 -2.79 -4.10 -2.98
N LEU A 301 -2.46 -2.92 -2.47
CA LEU A 301 -3.37 -2.11 -1.65
C LEU A 301 -4.59 -1.64 -2.46
N LEU A 302 -4.40 -1.23 -3.72
CA LEU A 302 -5.50 -0.87 -4.62
C LEU A 302 -6.41 -2.06 -4.92
N ALA A 303 -5.83 -3.24 -5.17
CA ALA A 303 -6.60 -4.47 -5.37
C ALA A 303 -7.43 -4.83 -4.12
N MET A 304 -6.83 -4.74 -2.93
CA MET A 304 -7.54 -4.98 -1.67
C MET A 304 -8.69 -3.98 -1.46
N ALA A 305 -8.46 -2.69 -1.71
CA ALA A 305 -9.50 -1.66 -1.58
C ALA A 305 -10.64 -1.88 -2.58
N PHE A 306 -10.33 -2.29 -3.81
CA PHE A 306 -11.32 -2.66 -4.82
C PHE A 306 -12.16 -3.87 -4.36
N TRP A 307 -11.53 -4.93 -3.86
CA TRP A 307 -12.21 -6.11 -3.36
C TRP A 307 -13.08 -5.82 -2.14
N ALA A 308 -12.61 -5.02 -1.19
CA ALA A 308 -13.39 -4.59 -0.03
C ALA A 308 -14.65 -3.83 -0.45
N ARG A 309 -14.52 -2.89 -1.40
CA ARG A 309 -15.68 -2.14 -1.95
C ARG A 309 -16.66 -3.06 -2.67
N ARG A 310 -16.17 -4.05 -3.43
CA ARG A 310 -17.02 -5.03 -4.12
C ARG A 310 -17.80 -5.88 -3.12
N LEU A 311 -17.13 -6.41 -2.10
CA LEU A 311 -17.74 -7.24 -1.07
C LEU A 311 -18.84 -6.48 -0.30
N HIS A 312 -18.60 -5.23 0.08
CA HIS A 312 -19.63 -4.40 0.71
C HIS A 312 -20.87 -4.20 -0.18
N ARG A 313 -20.69 -4.04 -1.49
CA ARG A 313 -21.81 -3.91 -2.44
C ARG A 313 -22.61 -5.21 -2.56
N GLU A 314 -21.94 -6.36 -2.61
CA GLU A 314 -22.60 -7.68 -2.65
C GLU A 314 -23.38 -7.95 -1.37
N VAL A 315 -22.79 -7.69 -0.20
CA VAL A 315 -23.47 -7.86 1.09
C VAL A 315 -24.71 -6.96 1.20
N ALA A 316 -24.64 -5.72 0.71
CA ALA A 316 -25.79 -4.82 0.70
C ALA A 316 -26.96 -5.37 -0.14
N ARG A 317 -26.68 -6.00 -1.30
CA ARG A 317 -27.72 -6.63 -2.13
C ARG A 317 -28.38 -7.82 -1.43
N HIS A 318 -27.59 -8.69 -0.82
CA HIS A 318 -28.12 -9.85 -0.10
C HIS A 318 -29.02 -9.46 1.08
N ARG A 319 -28.72 -8.35 1.77
CA ARG A 319 -29.58 -7.85 2.86
C ARG A 319 -30.97 -7.48 2.35
N LEU A 320 -31.06 -6.80 1.21
CA LEU A 320 -32.35 -6.44 0.60
C LEU A 320 -33.14 -7.69 0.20
N THR A 321 -32.49 -8.69 -0.40
CA THR A 321 -33.14 -9.95 -0.77
C THR A 321 -33.67 -10.71 0.45
N VAL A 322 -32.89 -10.77 1.54
CA VAL A 322 -33.31 -11.44 2.78
C VAL A 322 -34.47 -10.70 3.44
N GLN A 323 -34.50 -9.37 3.40
CA GLN A 323 -35.64 -8.58 3.90
C GLN A 323 -36.91 -8.85 3.09
N ALA A 324 -36.85 -8.76 1.76
CA ALA A 324 -37.99 -9.05 0.89
C ALA A 324 -38.52 -10.47 1.08
N LEU A 325 -37.63 -11.45 1.29
CA LEU A 325 -38.03 -12.84 1.55
C LEU A 325 -38.78 -12.97 2.89
N ARG A 326 -38.32 -12.29 3.94
CA ARG A 326 -38.99 -12.31 5.26
C ARG A 326 -40.39 -11.69 5.20
N GLU A 327 -40.53 -10.57 4.49
CA GLU A 327 -41.83 -9.91 4.29
C GLU A 327 -42.81 -10.83 3.55
N SER A 328 -42.36 -11.48 2.47
CA SER A 328 -43.18 -12.45 1.72
C SER A 328 -43.56 -13.67 2.57
N GLN A 329 -42.63 -14.19 3.39
CA GLN A 329 -42.93 -15.29 4.30
C GLN A 329 -44.00 -14.92 5.34
N GLN A 330 -43.93 -13.72 5.90
CA GLN A 330 -44.92 -13.27 6.88
C GLN A 330 -46.31 -13.13 6.25
N GLN A 331 -46.41 -12.56 5.05
CA GLN A 331 -47.67 -12.48 4.31
C GLN A 331 -48.28 -13.86 4.04
N MET A 332 -47.47 -14.83 3.61
CA MET A 332 -47.92 -16.20 3.40
C MET A 332 -48.42 -16.86 4.69
N HIS A 333 -47.75 -16.61 5.83
CA HIS A 333 -48.17 -17.13 7.13
C HIS A 333 -49.51 -16.54 7.59
N ASP A 334 -49.69 -15.22 7.46
CA ASP A 334 -50.94 -14.54 7.85
C ASP A 334 -52.12 -15.01 6.97
N GLU A 335 -51.91 -15.19 5.67
CA GLU A 335 -52.92 -15.70 4.75
C GLU A 335 -53.29 -17.17 5.03
N ALA A 336 -52.31 -18.02 5.31
CA ALA A 336 -52.54 -19.40 5.71
C ALA A 336 -53.31 -19.50 7.03
N ALA A 337 -52.94 -18.70 8.04
CA ALA A 337 -53.65 -18.64 9.32
C ALA A 337 -55.11 -18.22 9.15
N ARG A 338 -55.35 -17.21 8.28
CA ARG A 338 -56.71 -16.76 7.95
C ARG A 338 -57.55 -17.85 7.28
N GLY A 339 -56.98 -18.55 6.28
CA GLY A 339 -57.64 -19.66 5.60
C GLY A 339 -57.98 -20.83 6.54
N GLN A 340 -57.07 -21.14 7.48
CA GLN A 340 -57.30 -22.15 8.51
C GLN A 340 -58.46 -21.75 9.43
N ALA A 341 -58.49 -20.51 9.90
CA ALA A 341 -59.54 -20.02 10.79
C ALA A 341 -60.93 -20.05 10.13
N VAL A 342 -61.03 -19.68 8.85
CA VAL A 342 -62.27 -19.80 8.06
C VAL A 342 -62.72 -21.27 7.98
N SER A 343 -61.78 -22.18 7.69
CA SER A 343 -62.08 -23.61 7.55
C SER A 343 -62.56 -24.23 8.86
N ASP A 344 -61.94 -23.87 9.99
CA ASP A 344 -62.32 -24.37 11.31
C ASP A 344 -63.69 -23.83 11.76
N LEU A 345 -63.98 -22.55 11.49
CA LEU A 345 -65.31 -21.98 11.76
C LEU A 345 -66.39 -22.72 10.95
N LEU A 346 -66.21 -22.86 9.63
CA LEU A 346 -67.16 -23.56 8.78
C LEU A 346 -67.42 -24.99 9.26
N ARG A 347 -66.35 -25.73 9.61
CA ARG A 347 -66.46 -27.09 10.16
C ARG A 347 -67.24 -27.11 11.48
N GLY A 348 -66.96 -26.17 12.39
CA GLY A 348 -67.65 -26.07 13.67
C GLY A 348 -69.15 -25.80 13.54
N LEU A 349 -69.54 -25.04 12.52
CA LEU A 349 -70.93 -24.63 12.29
C LEU A 349 -71.79 -25.66 11.54
N GLN A 350 -71.19 -26.68 10.92
CA GLN A 350 -71.91 -27.66 10.08
C GLN A 350 -73.03 -28.43 10.80
N LEU A 351 -72.90 -28.66 12.11
CA LEU A 351 -73.82 -29.49 12.91
C LEU A 351 -74.69 -28.68 13.86
N VAL A 352 -74.79 -27.37 13.64
CA VAL A 352 -75.53 -26.47 14.53
C VAL A 352 -76.93 -26.18 14.00
N ASP A 353 -77.93 -26.43 14.83
CA ASP A 353 -79.36 -26.34 14.53
C ASP A 353 -80.10 -25.26 15.34
N SER A 354 -79.43 -24.61 16.28
CA SER A 354 -80.00 -23.53 17.10
C SER A 354 -79.12 -22.29 17.10
N LEU A 355 -79.76 -21.11 17.22
CA LEU A 355 -79.07 -19.82 17.21
C LEU A 355 -78.09 -19.71 18.39
N GLU A 356 -78.46 -20.21 19.58
CA GLU A 356 -77.61 -20.17 20.78
C GLU A 356 -76.33 -21.01 20.60
N ALA A 357 -76.48 -22.26 20.14
CA ALA A 357 -75.34 -23.12 19.83
C ALA A 357 -74.45 -22.51 18.73
N PHE A 358 -75.05 -21.78 17.78
CA PHE A 358 -74.33 -21.09 16.72
C PHE A 358 -73.48 -19.95 17.27
N GLY A 359 -74.06 -19.13 18.15
CA GLY A 359 -73.33 -18.08 18.86
C GLY A 359 -72.17 -18.65 19.67
N GLN A 360 -72.41 -19.74 20.42
CA GLN A 360 -71.38 -20.35 21.27
C GLN A 360 -70.20 -20.91 20.46
N VAL A 361 -70.48 -21.64 19.37
CA VAL A 361 -69.44 -22.17 18.48
C VAL A 361 -68.68 -21.03 17.81
N THR A 362 -69.38 -20.01 17.32
CA THR A 362 -68.76 -18.83 16.69
C THR A 362 -67.77 -18.16 17.64
N LEU A 363 -68.18 -17.86 18.87
CA LEU A 363 -67.29 -17.22 19.84
C LEU A 363 -66.10 -18.11 20.24
N ARG A 364 -66.31 -19.42 20.36
CA ARG A 364 -65.25 -20.39 20.68
C ARG A 364 -64.20 -20.45 19.57
N GLU A 365 -64.62 -20.54 18.31
CA GLU A 365 -63.67 -20.59 17.19
C GLU A 365 -62.96 -19.25 17.01
N LEU A 366 -63.65 -18.12 17.23
CA LEU A 366 -62.99 -16.80 17.27
C LEU A 366 -61.90 -16.75 18.36
N ALA A 367 -62.17 -17.26 19.56
CA ALA A 367 -61.20 -17.27 20.66
C ALA A 367 -59.97 -18.17 20.43
N ARG A 368 -60.02 -19.10 19.46
CA ARG A 368 -58.85 -19.93 19.08
C ARG A 368 -57.87 -19.19 18.18
N HIS A 369 -58.38 -18.25 17.38
CA HIS A 369 -57.59 -17.53 16.37
C HIS A 369 -57.32 -16.08 16.73
N LEU A 370 -57.94 -15.59 17.80
CA LEU A 370 -57.79 -14.24 18.32
C LEU A 370 -57.44 -14.28 19.82
N PRO A 371 -56.67 -13.33 20.34
CA PRO A 371 -56.30 -13.26 21.75
C PRO A 371 -57.47 -12.76 22.63
N LEU A 372 -58.59 -13.49 22.62
CA LEU A 372 -59.82 -13.11 23.32
C LEU A 372 -59.79 -13.59 24.77
N GLY A 373 -60.02 -12.66 25.69
CA GLY A 373 -60.29 -12.97 27.08
C GLY A 373 -61.77 -13.16 27.36
N GLN A 374 -62.64 -12.34 26.75
CA GLN A 374 -64.10 -12.43 26.85
C GLN A 374 -64.76 -12.00 25.54
N SER A 375 -65.96 -12.53 25.25
CA SER A 375 -66.74 -12.09 24.09
C SER A 375 -68.24 -12.27 24.33
N LEU A 376 -69.06 -11.44 23.69
CA LEU A 376 -70.51 -11.50 23.69
C LEU A 376 -71.00 -11.31 22.26
N ILE A 377 -71.94 -12.15 21.82
CA ILE A 377 -72.68 -11.94 20.57
C ILE A 377 -74.13 -11.64 20.89
N ALA A 378 -74.68 -10.58 20.29
CA ALA A 378 -76.08 -10.22 20.41
C ALA A 378 -76.71 -10.02 19.03
N VAL A 379 -77.91 -10.56 18.81
CA VAL A 379 -78.66 -10.39 17.57
C VAL A 379 -79.55 -9.16 17.64
N VAL A 380 -79.78 -8.53 16.49
CA VAL A 380 -80.70 -7.38 16.35
C VAL A 380 -82.06 -7.92 15.91
N ASP A 381 -83.09 -7.73 16.73
CA ASP A 381 -84.48 -8.02 16.37
C ASP A 381 -84.99 -6.96 15.37
N GLY A 382 -85.55 -7.42 14.25
CA GLY A 382 -86.00 -6.59 13.13
C GLY A 382 -87.25 -5.74 13.39
N SER A 383 -88.00 -6.00 14.47
CA SER A 383 -89.23 -5.25 14.78
C SER A 383 -88.98 -3.95 15.56
N ASP A 384 -88.06 -3.97 16.54
CA ASP A 384 -87.81 -2.87 17.48
C ASP A 384 -86.31 -2.49 17.60
N GLN A 385 -85.43 -2.97 16.70
CA GLN A 385 -83.95 -2.86 16.80
C GLN A 385 -83.39 -3.33 18.16
N ARG A 386 -84.03 -4.33 18.78
CA ARG A 386 -83.63 -4.80 20.11
C ARG A 386 -82.43 -5.73 20.05
N LEU A 387 -81.41 -5.44 20.86
CA LEU A 387 -80.27 -6.32 21.03
C LEU A 387 -80.62 -7.42 22.03
N GLN A 388 -80.62 -8.67 21.55
CA GLN A 388 -80.79 -9.86 22.37
C GLN A 388 -79.48 -10.65 22.41
N ALA A 389 -78.92 -10.84 23.61
CA ALA A 389 -77.72 -11.63 23.80
C ALA A 389 -77.96 -13.07 23.39
N LEU A 390 -77.08 -13.56 22.54
CA LEU A 390 -77.18 -14.88 21.94
C LEU A 390 -76.25 -15.88 22.62
N ALA A 391 -74.99 -15.50 22.88
CA ALA A 391 -74.01 -16.33 23.57
C ALA A 391 -72.87 -15.47 24.13
N HIS A 392 -72.14 -15.99 25.12
CA HIS A 392 -70.92 -15.36 25.63
C HIS A 392 -69.79 -16.37 25.80
N TYR A 393 -68.56 -15.90 25.62
CA TYR A 393 -67.33 -16.62 25.89
C TYR A 393 -66.65 -16.04 27.12
N ALA A 394 -66.42 -16.87 28.14
CA ALA A 394 -65.75 -16.51 29.40
C ALA A 394 -66.34 -15.28 30.13
N GLY A 395 -67.58 -14.90 29.82
CA GLY A 395 -68.35 -13.85 30.52
C GLY A 395 -68.73 -14.23 31.95
N THR A 396 -69.03 -13.23 32.78
CA THR A 396 -69.32 -13.40 34.22
C THR A 396 -70.81 -13.52 34.57
N ALA A 397 -71.71 -13.31 33.60
CA ALA A 397 -73.14 -13.49 33.78
C ALA A 397 -73.51 -14.98 33.78
N ALA A 398 -74.55 -15.38 34.52
CA ALA A 398 -74.97 -16.78 34.60
C ALA A 398 -75.71 -17.24 33.32
N THR A 399 -76.32 -16.31 32.59
CA THR A 399 -76.90 -16.53 31.25
C THR A 399 -76.54 -15.38 30.30
N PRO A 400 -76.56 -15.60 28.97
CA PRO A 400 -76.36 -14.53 28.00
C PRO A 400 -77.34 -13.37 28.19
N SER A 401 -78.62 -13.67 28.47
CA SER A 401 -79.67 -12.66 28.68
C SER A 401 -79.40 -11.73 29.87
N GLN A 402 -78.77 -12.24 30.95
CA GLN A 402 -78.37 -11.43 32.10
C GLN A 402 -77.20 -10.49 31.78
N ALA A 403 -76.37 -10.80 30.77
CA ALA A 403 -75.27 -9.93 30.37
C ALA A 403 -75.73 -8.58 29.77
N LEU A 404 -76.97 -8.51 29.26
CA LEU A 404 -77.58 -7.28 28.74
C LEU A 404 -78.67 -6.69 29.66
N ALA A 405 -79.06 -7.38 30.75
CA ALA A 405 -80.17 -6.97 31.59
C ALA A 405 -79.91 -5.67 32.38
N ASP A 406 -78.65 -5.35 32.66
CA ASP A 406 -78.25 -4.15 33.41
C ASP A 406 -78.12 -2.88 32.55
N PHE A 407 -78.33 -2.97 31.22
CA PHE A 407 -78.10 -1.86 30.29
C PHE A 407 -79.31 -1.63 29.36
N PRO A 408 -80.22 -0.70 29.71
CA PRO A 408 -81.31 -0.33 28.81
C PRO A 408 -80.76 0.22 27.48
N MET A 409 -81.41 -0.21 26.39
CA MET A 409 -80.95 -0.17 24.99
C MET A 409 -80.55 1.18 24.36
N THR A 410 -80.55 2.30 25.07
CA THR A 410 -80.44 3.61 24.44
C THR A 410 -79.06 4.30 24.55
N THR A 411 -78.05 3.71 25.21
CA THR A 411 -76.76 4.41 25.46
C THR A 411 -75.51 3.51 25.59
N GLY A 412 -75.41 2.40 24.85
CA GLY A 412 -74.23 1.50 24.88
C GLY A 412 -73.36 1.52 23.61
N LEU A 413 -72.08 1.12 23.70
CA LEU A 413 -71.20 0.96 22.53
C LEU A 413 -71.75 -0.06 21.53
N MET A 414 -72.40 -1.14 22.00
CA MET A 414 -73.07 -2.12 21.13
C MET A 414 -74.23 -1.50 20.35
N ALA A 415 -75.03 -0.64 20.98
CA ALA A 415 -76.14 0.05 20.31
C ALA A 415 -75.61 1.04 19.25
N ARG A 416 -74.52 1.75 19.55
CA ARG A 416 -73.82 2.58 18.56
C ARG A 416 -73.32 1.75 17.38
N CYS A 417 -72.64 0.64 17.66
CA CYS A 417 -72.12 -0.27 16.63
C CYS A 417 -73.26 -0.81 15.74
N ALA A 418 -74.41 -1.15 16.33
CA ALA A 418 -75.58 -1.62 15.61
C ALA A 418 -76.20 -0.53 14.72
N SER A 419 -76.31 0.71 15.22
CA SER A 419 -76.97 1.80 14.48
C SER A 419 -76.09 2.44 13.40
N THR A 420 -74.79 2.55 13.61
CA THR A 420 -73.87 3.13 12.62
C THR A 420 -73.36 2.10 11.60
N ALA A 421 -73.52 0.81 11.88
CA ALA A 421 -72.90 -0.28 11.12
C ALA A 421 -71.37 -0.16 10.98
N GLU A 422 -70.73 0.58 11.90
CA GLU A 422 -69.29 0.76 11.97
C GLU A 422 -68.70 0.06 13.20
N PRO A 423 -67.52 -0.57 13.07
CA PRO A 423 -66.85 -1.18 14.21
C PRO A 423 -66.41 -0.13 15.23
N VAL A 424 -66.44 -0.52 16.50
CA VAL A 424 -66.00 0.33 17.62
C VAL A 424 -64.78 -0.29 18.28
N LEU A 425 -63.65 0.41 18.24
CA LEU A 425 -62.43 0.00 18.94
C LEU A 425 -62.16 0.96 20.11
N VAL A 426 -62.00 0.39 21.30
CA VAL A 426 -61.48 1.10 22.47
C VAL A 426 -60.15 0.47 22.85
N GLU A 427 -59.07 1.22 22.68
CA GLU A 427 -57.73 0.81 23.09
C GLU A 427 -57.53 1.14 24.57
N ALA A 428 -56.98 0.19 25.33
CA ALA A 428 -56.70 0.35 26.76
C ALA A 428 -57.87 0.97 27.57
N PRO A 429 -59.04 0.31 27.65
CA PRO A 429 -60.25 0.85 28.30
C PRO A 429 -60.12 1.13 29.80
N GLY A 430 -59.03 0.67 30.43
CA GLY A 430 -58.70 0.93 31.82
C GLY A 430 -59.28 -0.09 32.81
N PRO A 431 -58.74 -0.14 34.04
CA PRO A 431 -59.00 -1.21 35.02
C PRO A 431 -60.40 -1.20 35.66
N GLN A 432 -61.16 -0.12 35.45
CA GLN A 432 -62.52 0.06 35.98
C GLN A 432 -63.62 -0.29 34.95
N TYR A 433 -63.25 -0.52 33.68
CA TYR A 433 -64.21 -0.73 32.59
C TYR A 433 -64.70 -2.18 32.53
N LEU A 434 -63.78 -3.14 32.46
CA LEU A 434 -64.04 -4.58 32.38
C LEU A 434 -62.86 -5.36 32.97
N ARG A 435 -63.11 -6.54 33.54
CA ARG A 435 -62.06 -7.44 34.04
C ARG A 435 -62.19 -8.83 33.43
N ILE A 436 -61.14 -9.28 32.75
CA ILE A 436 -61.01 -10.66 32.28
C ILE A 436 -60.57 -11.50 33.47
N ARG A 437 -61.40 -12.46 33.89
CA ARG A 437 -61.15 -13.29 35.09
C ARG A 437 -60.68 -14.67 34.69
N SER A 438 -59.75 -15.22 35.46
CA SER A 438 -59.40 -16.64 35.49
C SER A 438 -59.61 -17.19 36.91
N GLY A 439 -59.48 -18.50 37.08
CA GLY A 439 -59.50 -19.10 38.42
C GLY A 439 -58.34 -18.65 39.32
N LEU A 440 -57.31 -18.03 38.77
CA LEU A 440 -56.09 -17.62 39.49
C LEU A 440 -55.98 -16.10 39.69
N GLY A 441 -56.78 -15.30 38.99
CA GLY A 441 -56.66 -13.84 39.05
C GLY A 441 -57.51 -13.12 38.00
N HIS A 442 -57.16 -11.87 37.72
CA HIS A 442 -57.83 -11.09 36.69
C HIS A 442 -56.85 -10.12 36.01
N CYS A 443 -57.14 -9.74 34.77
CA CYS A 443 -56.42 -8.71 34.04
C CYS A 443 -57.36 -7.70 33.37
N THR A 444 -56.83 -6.52 33.06
CA THR A 444 -57.52 -5.50 32.25
C THR A 444 -57.40 -5.86 30.76
N PRO A 445 -58.46 -5.68 29.95
CA PRO A 445 -58.35 -5.86 28.50
C PRO A 445 -57.33 -4.92 27.87
N ALA A 446 -56.60 -5.40 26.86
CA ALA A 446 -55.73 -4.57 26.03
C ALA A 446 -56.55 -3.74 25.03
N SER A 447 -57.62 -4.32 24.48
CA SER A 447 -58.60 -3.59 23.68
C SER A 447 -60.01 -4.20 23.82
N LEU A 448 -61.01 -3.37 23.54
CA LEU A 448 -62.38 -3.79 23.29
C LEU A 448 -62.74 -3.51 21.84
N LEU A 449 -63.21 -4.51 21.11
CA LEU A 449 -63.64 -4.38 19.73
C LEU A 449 -65.07 -4.86 19.58
N LEU A 450 -65.93 -3.99 19.06
CA LEU A 450 -67.28 -4.31 18.67
C LEU A 450 -67.35 -4.36 17.15
N VAL A 451 -67.84 -5.47 16.61
CA VAL A 451 -67.95 -5.71 15.17
C VAL A 451 -69.42 -5.90 14.80
N PRO A 452 -69.97 -5.08 13.88
CA PRO A 452 -71.30 -5.31 13.34
C PRO A 452 -71.24 -6.47 12.34
N ILE A 453 -72.17 -7.40 12.45
CA ILE A 453 -72.36 -8.50 11.52
C ILE A 453 -73.46 -8.12 10.54
N ARG A 454 -73.10 -7.97 9.26
CA ARG A 454 -74.03 -7.47 8.25
C ARG A 454 -74.49 -8.58 7.31
N HIS A 455 -75.80 -8.63 7.07
CA HIS A 455 -76.41 -9.43 6.01
C HIS A 455 -77.19 -8.52 5.08
N ALA A 456 -76.91 -8.57 3.77
CA ALA A 456 -77.55 -7.72 2.75
C ALA A 456 -77.59 -6.21 3.09
N GLY A 457 -76.53 -5.69 3.74
CA GLY A 457 -76.41 -4.29 4.14
C GLY A 457 -77.08 -3.91 5.46
N GLN A 458 -77.76 -4.83 6.14
CA GLN A 458 -78.37 -4.62 7.46
C GLN A 458 -77.58 -5.31 8.56
N VAL A 459 -77.45 -4.66 9.72
CA VAL A 459 -76.80 -5.28 10.90
C VAL A 459 -77.75 -6.29 11.53
N VAL A 460 -77.39 -7.58 11.47
CA VAL A 460 -78.17 -8.68 12.05
C VAL A 460 -77.68 -9.09 13.44
N ALA A 461 -76.43 -8.76 13.77
CA ALA A 461 -75.85 -8.99 15.09
C ALA A 461 -74.66 -8.05 15.37
N VAL A 462 -74.27 -7.95 16.63
CA VAL A 462 -73.04 -7.30 17.08
C VAL A 462 -72.24 -8.30 17.92
N ILE A 463 -70.95 -8.42 17.63
CA ILE A 463 -70.00 -9.18 18.45
C ILE A 463 -69.12 -8.18 19.20
N GLU A 464 -69.16 -8.21 20.53
CA GLU A 464 -68.27 -7.45 21.41
C GLU A 464 -67.17 -8.37 21.95
N MET A 465 -65.92 -7.97 21.83
CA MET A 465 -64.74 -8.75 22.17
C MET A 465 -63.79 -7.97 23.06
N ALA A 466 -63.39 -8.56 24.19
CA ALA A 466 -62.33 -8.08 25.04
C ALA A 466 -61.06 -8.90 24.83
N SER A 467 -60.00 -8.27 24.35
CA SER A 467 -58.73 -8.91 24.03
C SER A 467 -57.73 -8.83 25.20
N THR A 468 -56.88 -9.85 25.34
CA THR A 468 -55.75 -9.82 26.29
C THR A 468 -54.49 -9.19 25.67
N GLN A 469 -54.46 -9.00 24.35
CA GLN A 469 -53.38 -8.36 23.60
C GLN A 469 -53.95 -7.42 22.52
N PRO A 470 -53.24 -6.35 22.11
CA PRO A 470 -53.71 -5.45 21.06
C PRO A 470 -54.06 -6.20 19.76
N LEU A 471 -55.21 -5.88 19.17
CA LEU A 471 -55.65 -6.50 17.93
C LEU A 471 -54.89 -5.91 16.73
N THR A 472 -54.14 -6.77 16.02
CA THR A 472 -53.36 -6.42 14.82
C THR A 472 -54.25 -6.23 13.59
N PRO A 473 -53.75 -5.62 12.50
CA PRO A 473 -54.47 -5.55 11.23
C PRO A 473 -54.90 -6.93 10.71
N ALA A 474 -54.02 -7.95 10.81
CA ALA A 474 -54.33 -9.33 10.41
C ALA A 474 -55.53 -9.91 11.20
N HIS A 475 -55.66 -9.61 12.49
CA HIS A 475 -56.84 -10.00 13.28
C HIS A 475 -58.13 -9.35 12.76
N ARG A 476 -58.08 -8.10 12.30
CA ARG A 476 -59.26 -7.40 11.74
C ARG A 476 -59.63 -7.93 10.36
N GLU A 477 -58.64 -8.25 9.53
CA GLU A 477 -58.87 -8.90 8.24
C GLU A 477 -59.48 -10.29 8.40
N LEU A 478 -59.05 -11.05 9.41
CA LEU A 478 -59.68 -12.31 9.77
C LEU A 478 -61.15 -12.11 10.17
N LEU A 479 -61.44 -11.16 11.07
CA LEU A 479 -62.81 -10.85 11.48
C LEU A 479 -63.69 -10.47 10.28
N ALA A 480 -63.16 -9.66 9.35
CA ALA A 480 -63.85 -9.29 8.11
C ALA A 480 -64.09 -10.51 7.20
N ALA A 481 -63.17 -11.47 7.15
CA ALA A 481 -63.34 -12.70 6.38
C ALA A 481 -64.39 -13.66 6.99
N LEU A 482 -64.55 -13.65 8.32
CA LEU A 482 -65.54 -14.47 9.03
C LEU A 482 -66.93 -13.83 9.07
N GLU A 483 -67.03 -12.50 8.98
CA GLU A 483 -68.29 -11.76 9.04
C GLU A 483 -69.39 -12.33 8.12
N PRO A 484 -69.16 -12.59 6.81
CA PRO A 484 -70.21 -13.10 5.92
C PRO A 484 -70.70 -14.51 6.29
N ILE A 485 -69.81 -15.34 6.84
CA ILE A 485 -70.12 -16.71 7.27
C ILE A 485 -71.06 -16.65 8.49
N VAL A 486 -70.69 -15.82 9.47
CA VAL A 486 -71.49 -15.59 10.68
C VAL A 486 -72.85 -14.97 10.32
N ALA A 487 -72.86 -13.94 9.47
CA ALA A 487 -74.07 -13.25 9.03
C ALA A 487 -75.06 -14.20 8.35
N THR A 488 -74.59 -15.04 7.43
CA THR A 488 -75.43 -16.00 6.70
C THR A 488 -76.02 -17.06 7.64
N GLY A 489 -75.21 -17.55 8.59
CA GLY A 489 -75.67 -18.55 9.56
C GLY A 489 -76.72 -17.99 10.53
N ILE A 490 -76.52 -16.78 11.05
CA ILE A 490 -77.50 -16.08 11.90
C ILE A 490 -78.81 -15.88 11.13
N HIS A 491 -78.74 -15.34 9.91
CA HIS A 491 -79.93 -15.09 9.10
C HIS A 491 -80.72 -16.36 8.78
N ARG A 492 -80.02 -17.46 8.44
CA ARG A 492 -80.66 -18.76 8.18
C ARG A 492 -81.43 -19.25 9.41
N LEU A 493 -80.76 -19.32 10.56
CA LEU A 493 -81.33 -19.85 11.80
C LEU A 493 -82.44 -18.94 12.37
N GLN A 494 -82.34 -17.61 12.22
CA GLN A 494 -83.41 -16.67 12.56
C GLN A 494 -84.67 -16.90 11.73
N LYS A 495 -84.53 -17.12 10.42
CA LYS A 495 -85.68 -17.45 9.55
C LYS A 495 -86.30 -18.81 9.86
N GLU A 496 -85.49 -19.82 10.14
CA GLU A 496 -85.99 -21.14 10.56
C GLU A 496 -86.79 -21.05 11.88
N THR A 497 -86.31 -20.23 12.83
CA THR A 497 -87.02 -19.98 14.10
C THR A 497 -88.32 -19.18 13.90
N ALA A 498 -88.31 -18.17 13.01
CA ALA A 498 -89.49 -17.36 12.70
C ALA A 498 -90.56 -18.08 11.85
N SER A 499 -90.20 -19.16 11.16
CA SER A 499 -91.09 -19.97 10.32
C SER A 499 -91.61 -21.24 11.00
N ALA A 500 -91.15 -21.55 12.21
CA ALA A 500 -91.69 -22.65 13.02
C ALA A 500 -93.08 -22.26 13.62
N PRO A 501 -94.14 -23.06 13.46
CA PRO A 501 -95.44 -22.77 14.05
C PRO A 501 -95.36 -22.84 15.60
N PRO A 502 -96.15 -22.03 16.33
CA PRO A 502 -96.11 -22.06 17.80
C PRO A 502 -96.52 -23.45 18.31
N HIS A 503 -95.67 -24.05 19.15
CA HIS A 503 -96.04 -25.25 19.90
C HIS A 503 -97.29 -24.93 20.75
N THR A 504 -98.40 -25.57 20.40
CA THR A 504 -99.64 -25.54 21.17
C THR A 504 -99.50 -26.49 22.34
N ASP A 505 -99.60 -25.92 23.54
CA ASP A 505 -99.94 -26.64 24.76
C ASP A 505 -101.44 -26.99 24.68
N SER A 506 -101.80 -28.24 24.37
CA SER A 506 -103.08 -28.83 24.79
C SER A 506 -103.09 -30.37 24.72
N HIS A 507 -103.70 -30.96 25.76
CA HIS A 507 -104.09 -32.36 25.96
C HIS A 507 -103.16 -33.25 26.81
N ARG A 508 -103.30 -33.09 28.13
CA ARG A 508 -103.61 -34.21 29.02
C ARG A 508 -104.99 -33.98 29.67
N GLU A 509 -106.05 -34.35 28.97
CA GLU A 509 -107.26 -34.87 29.63
C GLU A 509 -106.96 -36.32 30.02
N ALA A 510 -107.02 -36.59 31.32
CA ALA A 510 -107.09 -37.93 31.85
C ALA A 510 -108.55 -38.38 31.85
N CYS A 511 -108.83 -39.50 31.18
CA CYS A 511 -109.92 -40.38 31.56
C CYS A 511 -109.46 -41.83 31.37
N CYS A 512 -108.91 -42.39 32.44
CA CYS A 512 -109.27 -43.69 33.03
C CYS A 512 -108.88 -43.63 34.51
#